data_AF-A0A1G0MFB0-F1
#
_entry.id   AF-A0A1G0MFB0-F1
#
_cell.length_a   1.000
_cell.length_b   1.000
_cell.length_c   1.000
_cell.angle_alpha   90.00
_cell.angle_beta   90.00
_cell.angle_gamma   90.00
#
_symmetry.space_group_name_H-M   'P 1'
#
loop_
_entity.id
_entity.type
_entity.pdbx_description
1 polymer ?
#
loop_
_entity_poly.entity_id
_entity_poly.type
_entity_poly.pdbx_seq_one_letter_code
_entity_poly.pdbx_strand_id
1 'polypeptide(L)'
;MLKNIRLFTICLLLLAPVATGCAAQRAGLKNVGYAIQVGAFSDLNNAERLTKKLQEKGIEAFYFKRENGIYAVRFGDFERREDASRTARKLVKDRVVSSYFIAPPQHSVSVVREPSLEKTPAASLTKPPAAVKKSEQQAFRRDKSDMGIIAARTAERFVGIPYRWGGDTVVDGMDCSGFVRAVYNLCGVNIPRTSREQYRVGDVVGKEELKDGDLVFFGPSPDEINHVGIFVGNGRFVHAPRRGDDIKVTEIDDAYFLKRFIGAKRYF
;
A
#
# COMPACT_ATOMS: atom_id res chain seq x y z
N MET A 1 -62.19 -2.14 62.72
CA MET A 1 -63.10 -1.14 62.11
C MET A 1 -62.28 -0.23 61.21
N LEU A 2 -62.64 -0.14 59.92
CA LEU A 2 -62.18 0.82 58.89
C LEU A 2 -60.68 0.72 58.49
N LYS A 3 -60.23 0.80 57.24
CA LYS A 3 -60.83 1.12 55.92
C LYS A 3 -59.74 0.84 54.85
N ASN A 4 -60.17 0.52 53.62
CA ASN A 4 -59.59 1.00 52.34
C ASN A 4 -58.24 0.40 51.86
N ILE A 5 -57.95 0.10 50.58
CA ILE A 5 -58.50 0.42 49.26
C ILE A 5 -57.95 -0.62 48.26
N ARG A 6 -58.74 -0.99 47.24
CA ARG A 6 -58.31 -1.80 46.09
C ARG A 6 -57.45 -0.96 45.13
N LEU A 7 -56.37 -1.53 44.59
CA LEU A 7 -55.79 -1.06 43.32
C LEU A 7 -55.49 -2.26 42.42
N PHE A 8 -56.30 -2.40 41.37
CA PHE A 8 -56.08 -3.30 40.24
C PHE A 8 -54.92 -2.73 39.41
N THR A 9 -53.78 -3.40 39.36
CA THR A 9 -52.71 -3.05 38.42
C THR A 9 -52.98 -3.74 37.10
N ILE A 10 -53.44 -2.97 36.11
CA ILE A 10 -53.54 -3.36 34.70
C ILE A 10 -52.11 -3.51 34.17
N CYS A 11 -51.72 -4.72 33.79
CA CYS A 11 -50.45 -4.99 33.11
C CYS A 11 -50.58 -4.57 31.64
N LEU A 12 -50.08 -3.38 31.32
CA LEU A 12 -49.99 -2.87 29.95
C LEU A 12 -48.77 -3.53 29.26
N LEU A 13 -49.03 -4.55 28.45
CA LEU A 13 -48.05 -5.12 27.51
C LEU A 13 -47.76 -4.09 26.41
N LEU A 14 -46.67 -3.33 26.58
CA LEU A 14 -46.09 -2.52 25.51
C LEU A 14 -45.34 -3.44 24.54
N LEU A 15 -45.97 -3.74 23.40
CA LEU A 15 -45.29 -4.21 22.20
C LEU A 15 -44.36 -3.10 21.71
N ALA A 16 -43.06 -3.21 22.02
CA ALA A 16 -42.05 -2.37 21.39
C ALA A 16 -41.92 -2.77 19.91
N PRO A 17 -41.91 -1.82 18.97
CA PRO A 17 -41.63 -2.14 17.58
C PRO A 17 -40.17 -2.61 17.47
N VAL A 18 -39.98 -3.79 16.88
CA VAL A 18 -38.66 -4.26 16.46
C VAL A 18 -38.20 -3.30 15.36
N ALA A 19 -37.37 -2.34 15.73
CA ALA A 19 -36.67 -1.49 14.78
C ALA A 19 -35.64 -2.35 14.03
N THR A 20 -36.09 -2.95 12.94
CA THR A 20 -35.22 -3.31 11.81
C THR A 20 -34.48 -2.06 11.35
N GLY A 21 -33.20 -1.97 11.64
CA GLY A 21 -32.33 -0.93 11.10
C GLY A 21 -31.28 -0.45 12.08
N CYS A 22 -30.10 -1.05 12.02
CA CYS A 22 -28.89 -0.24 12.12
C CYS A 22 -27.93 -0.68 11.03
N ALA A 23 -27.92 0.13 9.97
CA ALA A 23 -26.87 0.16 8.97
C ALA A 23 -25.51 0.23 9.69
N ALA A 24 -24.54 -0.56 9.24
CA ALA A 24 -23.15 -0.43 9.65
C ALA A 24 -22.74 1.04 9.54
N GLN A 25 -22.52 1.65 10.70
CA GLN A 25 -22.25 3.07 10.79
C GLN A 25 -20.88 3.32 10.16
N ARG A 26 -20.85 4.08 9.05
CA ARG A 26 -19.62 4.60 8.45
C ARG A 26 -18.94 5.52 9.47
N ALA A 27 -18.09 4.97 10.33
CA ALA A 27 -17.26 5.74 11.23
C ALA A 27 -16.10 6.36 10.43
N GLY A 28 -16.32 7.55 9.88
CA GLY A 28 -15.23 8.38 9.37
C GLY A 28 -14.36 8.82 10.54
N LEU A 29 -13.08 8.44 10.54
CA LEU A 29 -12.11 9.05 11.46
C LEU A 29 -11.98 10.53 11.07
N LYS A 30 -12.41 11.43 11.97
CA LYS A 30 -12.08 12.85 11.86
C LYS A 30 -10.62 13.02 12.24
N ASN A 31 -9.80 13.30 11.22
CA ASN A 31 -8.36 13.56 11.27
C ASN A 31 -7.55 12.37 11.78
N VAL A 32 -6.89 11.66 10.85
CA VAL A 32 -5.80 10.76 11.21
C VAL A 32 -4.53 11.59 11.18
N GLY A 33 -3.77 11.56 12.27
CA GLY A 33 -2.41 12.07 12.36
C GLY A 33 -1.47 11.32 11.40
N TYR A 34 -0.17 11.36 11.68
CA TYR A 34 0.78 10.55 10.92
C TYR A 34 0.41 9.07 11.03
N ALA A 35 0.47 8.35 9.92
CA ALA A 35 0.17 6.92 9.89
C ALA A 35 1.29 6.15 9.19
N ILE A 36 1.48 4.89 9.54
CA ILE A 36 2.50 4.04 8.92
C ILE A 36 1.84 3.26 7.78
N GLN A 37 2.16 3.60 6.54
CA GLN A 37 1.70 2.89 5.36
C GLN A 37 2.65 1.75 5.03
N VAL A 38 2.07 0.57 4.81
CA VAL A 38 2.82 -0.68 4.56
C VAL A 38 2.36 -1.42 3.30
N GLY A 39 1.40 -0.86 2.58
CA GLY A 39 1.00 -1.33 1.26
C GLY A 39 0.13 -0.32 0.51
N ALA A 40 0.09 -0.45 -0.82
CA ALA A 40 -0.73 0.29 -1.76
C ALA A 40 -1.05 -0.63 -2.95
N PHE A 41 -2.31 -1.03 -3.09
CA PHE A 41 -2.73 -2.06 -4.05
C PHE A 41 -3.85 -1.54 -4.96
N SER A 42 -3.83 -1.89 -6.25
CA SER A 42 -5.00 -1.73 -7.13
C SER A 42 -6.08 -2.78 -6.82
N ASP A 43 -5.68 -3.99 -6.43
CA ASP A 43 -6.58 -5.08 -6.06
C ASP A 43 -6.99 -5.00 -4.58
N LEU A 44 -8.31 -4.95 -4.33
CA LEU A 44 -8.91 -4.93 -3.00
C LEU A 44 -8.51 -6.17 -2.16
N ASN A 45 -8.52 -7.37 -2.73
CA ASN A 45 -8.21 -8.61 -2.01
C ASN A 45 -6.78 -8.62 -1.48
N ASN A 46 -5.85 -7.99 -2.21
CA ASN A 46 -4.47 -7.85 -1.75
C ASN A 46 -4.38 -6.93 -0.51
N ALA A 47 -5.13 -5.82 -0.52
CA ALA A 47 -5.21 -4.92 0.62
C ALA A 47 -5.87 -5.60 1.84
N GLU A 48 -6.96 -6.32 1.64
CA GLU A 48 -7.65 -7.10 2.69
C GLU A 48 -6.74 -8.16 3.31
N ARG A 49 -6.07 -8.97 2.46
CA ARG A 49 -5.16 -10.02 2.92
C ARG A 49 -4.00 -9.46 3.76
N LEU A 50 -3.38 -8.36 3.32
CA LEU A 50 -2.31 -7.73 4.10
C LEU A 50 -2.86 -7.17 5.42
N THR A 51 -4.01 -6.50 5.38
CA THR A 51 -4.64 -5.92 6.57
C THR A 51 -4.94 -6.99 7.61
N LYS A 52 -5.58 -8.09 7.21
CA LYS A 52 -5.87 -9.23 8.09
C LYS A 52 -4.60 -9.82 8.70
N LYS A 53 -3.55 -10.02 7.91
CA LYS A 53 -2.26 -10.54 8.39
C LYS A 53 -1.60 -9.64 9.45
N LEU A 54 -1.78 -8.33 9.36
CA LEU A 54 -1.29 -7.36 10.35
C LEU A 54 -2.16 -7.39 11.61
N GLN A 55 -3.47 -7.47 11.46
CA GLN A 55 -4.43 -7.59 12.58
C GLN A 55 -4.22 -8.87 13.39
N GLU A 56 -3.95 -10.02 12.73
CA GLU A 56 -3.58 -11.27 13.39
C GLU A 56 -2.28 -11.16 14.22
N LYS A 57 -1.44 -10.17 13.93
CA LYS A 57 -0.22 -9.84 14.69
C LYS A 57 -0.47 -8.76 15.75
N GLY A 58 -1.72 -8.41 16.02
CA GLY A 58 -2.10 -7.38 17.01
C GLY A 58 -1.89 -5.95 16.52
N ILE A 59 -1.71 -5.72 15.22
CA ILE A 59 -1.60 -4.37 14.65
C ILE A 59 -2.98 -3.93 14.17
N GLU A 60 -3.46 -2.78 14.66
CA GLU A 60 -4.71 -2.15 14.22
C GLU A 60 -4.56 -1.53 12.82
N ALA A 61 -4.34 -2.39 11.82
CA ALA A 61 -4.26 -2.01 10.43
C ALA A 61 -5.66 -1.81 9.84
N PHE A 62 -5.73 -0.86 8.91
CA PHE A 62 -6.89 -0.56 8.11
C PHE A 62 -6.46 -0.25 6.69
N TYR A 63 -7.40 -0.36 5.75
CA TYR A 63 -7.18 0.10 4.39
C TYR A 63 -8.27 1.09 3.98
N PHE A 64 -7.97 1.88 2.97
CA PHE A 64 -8.94 2.80 2.37
C PHE A 64 -8.63 3.00 0.90
N LYS A 65 -9.70 3.21 0.12
CA LYS A 65 -9.59 3.52 -1.30
C LYS A 65 -9.29 5.00 -1.49
N ARG A 66 -8.28 5.31 -2.28
CA ARG A 66 -7.94 6.65 -2.73
C ARG A 66 -8.71 7.01 -4.00
N GLU A 67 -8.74 8.30 -4.32
CA GLU A 67 -9.39 8.81 -5.55
C GLU A 67 -8.87 8.13 -6.81
N ASN A 68 -7.58 7.78 -6.84
CA ASN A 68 -6.95 7.06 -7.94
C ASN A 68 -7.19 5.53 -7.93
N GLY A 69 -8.21 5.05 -7.21
CA GLY A 69 -8.56 3.63 -7.19
C GLY A 69 -7.75 2.76 -6.24
N ILE A 70 -6.65 3.28 -5.68
CA ILE A 70 -5.70 2.49 -4.88
C ILE A 70 -6.11 2.32 -3.43
N TYR A 71 -6.02 1.08 -2.97
CA TYR A 71 -6.22 0.67 -1.60
C TYR A 71 -4.90 0.79 -0.83
N ALA A 72 -4.77 1.85 -0.02
CA ALA A 72 -3.60 2.03 0.85
C ALA A 72 -3.84 1.36 2.20
N VAL A 73 -2.92 0.48 2.61
CA VAL A 73 -2.93 -0.19 3.91
C VAL A 73 -2.05 0.57 4.89
N ARG A 74 -2.64 1.02 6.00
CA ARG A 74 -1.98 1.81 7.04
C ARG A 74 -2.32 1.31 8.43
N PHE A 75 -1.53 1.71 9.42
CA PHE A 75 -1.87 1.57 10.83
C PHE A 75 -1.29 2.73 11.64
N GLY A 76 -1.85 2.91 12.83
CA GLY A 76 -1.45 3.96 13.77
C GLY A 76 -2.02 5.34 13.43
N ASP A 77 -2.01 6.18 14.45
CA ASP A 77 -2.48 7.55 14.45
C ASP A 77 -1.57 8.33 15.41
N PHE A 78 -0.53 8.95 14.85
CA PHE A 78 0.54 9.58 15.62
C PHE A 78 0.50 11.10 15.45
N GLU A 79 0.58 11.85 16.54
CA GLU A 79 0.65 13.31 16.48
C GLU A 79 1.92 13.80 15.78
N ARG A 80 3.04 13.09 15.98
CA ARG A 80 4.36 13.47 15.47
C ARG A 80 4.93 12.41 14.53
N ARG A 81 5.57 12.86 13.45
CA ARG A 81 6.25 12.00 12.47
C ARG A 81 7.32 11.13 13.12
N GLU A 82 7.98 11.64 14.15
CA GLU A 82 9.04 10.95 14.89
C GLU A 82 8.53 9.73 15.65
N ASP A 83 7.31 9.80 16.19
CA ASP A 83 6.69 8.70 16.94
C ASP A 83 6.21 7.60 16.00
N ALA A 84 5.59 7.99 14.88
CA ALA A 84 5.28 7.08 13.78
C ALA A 84 6.55 6.40 13.26
N SER A 85 7.62 7.17 13.05
CA SER A 85 8.91 6.65 12.62
C SER A 85 9.43 5.62 13.63
N ARG A 86 9.52 5.96 14.92
CA ARG A 86 10.04 5.08 15.97
C ARG A 86 9.29 3.74 16.03
N THR A 87 7.96 3.80 15.96
CA THR A 87 7.11 2.60 15.95
C THR A 87 7.38 1.74 14.72
N ALA A 88 7.45 2.36 13.54
CA ALA A 88 7.77 1.66 12.31
C ALA A 88 9.17 1.01 12.34
N ARG A 89 10.19 1.70 12.89
CA ARG A 89 11.54 1.12 13.07
C ARG A 89 11.51 -0.14 13.93
N LYS A 90 10.74 -0.13 15.03
CA LYS A 90 10.57 -1.29 15.89
C LYS A 90 9.97 -2.47 15.12
N LEU A 91 8.91 -2.24 14.36
CA LEU A 91 8.25 -3.29 13.58
C LEU A 91 9.13 -3.87 12.46
N VAL A 92 10.00 -3.05 11.85
CA VAL A 92 11.02 -3.54 10.90
C VAL A 92 12.05 -4.41 11.62
N LYS A 93 12.58 -3.95 12.77
CA LYS A 93 13.54 -4.71 13.58
C LYS A 93 12.97 -6.07 14.01
N ASP A 94 11.69 -6.09 14.36
CA ASP A 94 10.95 -7.28 14.78
C ASP A 94 10.49 -8.14 13.58
N ARG A 95 10.87 -7.75 12.34
CA ARG A 95 10.51 -8.41 11.06
C ARG A 95 9.01 -8.56 10.83
N VAL A 96 8.22 -7.68 11.43
CA VAL A 96 6.76 -7.65 11.26
C VAL A 96 6.39 -7.03 9.91
N VAL A 97 7.14 -6.01 9.49
CA VAL A 97 7.00 -5.34 8.19
C VAL A 97 8.38 -5.17 7.56
N SER A 98 8.49 -5.35 6.25
CA SER A 98 9.77 -5.21 5.53
C SER A 98 10.03 -3.76 5.08
N SER A 99 8.98 -3.03 4.75
CA SER A 99 9.04 -1.69 4.17
C SER A 99 7.85 -0.88 4.62
N TYR A 100 8.05 0.41 4.87
CA TYR A 100 7.00 1.32 5.28
C TYR A 100 7.23 2.74 4.75
N PHE A 101 6.17 3.53 4.74
CA PHE A 101 6.20 4.97 4.50
C PHE A 101 5.41 5.68 5.60
N ILE A 102 5.94 6.79 6.14
CA ILE A 102 5.21 7.61 7.11
C ILE A 102 4.28 8.55 6.34
N ALA A 103 3.00 8.20 6.29
CA ALA A 103 1.95 9.02 5.71
C ALA A 103 1.72 10.27 6.56
N PRO A 104 1.69 11.47 5.94
CA PRO A 104 1.33 12.69 6.67
C PRO A 104 -0.14 12.65 7.09
N PRO A 105 -0.53 13.49 8.07
CA PRO A 105 -1.93 13.66 8.44
C PRO A 105 -2.79 13.98 7.23
N GLN A 106 -3.95 13.34 7.12
CA GLN A 106 -4.91 13.61 6.05
C GLN A 106 -6.24 14.06 6.66
N HIS A 107 -6.79 15.12 6.10
CA HIS A 107 -8.18 15.49 6.35
C HIS A 107 -9.09 14.55 5.55
N SER A 108 -10.01 13.88 6.27
CA SER A 108 -11.00 12.92 5.77
C SER A 108 -10.46 11.69 5.02
N VAL A 109 -10.37 10.55 5.71
CA VAL A 109 -10.20 9.23 5.09
C VAL A 109 -11.51 8.47 5.26
N SER A 110 -12.14 8.04 4.16
CA SER A 110 -13.26 7.09 4.22
C SER A 110 -12.70 5.69 4.50
N VAL A 111 -12.66 5.31 5.78
CA VAL A 111 -12.15 4.00 6.20
C VAL A 111 -13.22 2.94 5.96
N VAL A 112 -12.86 1.87 5.25
CA VAL A 112 -13.66 0.63 5.25
C VAL A 112 -13.07 -0.23 6.34
N ARG A 113 -13.73 -0.27 7.51
CA ARG A 113 -13.41 -1.24 8.57
C ARG A 113 -14.33 -2.43 8.37
N GLU A 114 -13.78 -3.63 8.18
CA GLU A 114 -14.59 -4.84 8.32
C GLU A 114 -15.07 -4.95 9.78
N PRO A 115 -16.32 -5.37 10.02
CA PRO A 115 -16.79 -5.66 11.36
C PRO A 115 -15.97 -6.82 11.94
N SER A 116 -15.40 -6.59 13.12
CA SER A 116 -14.69 -7.59 13.91
C SER A 116 -15.55 -8.86 14.08
N LEU A 117 -14.93 -10.01 13.82
CA LEU A 117 -15.53 -11.34 13.91
C LEU A 117 -16.09 -11.62 15.32
N GLU A 118 -17.40 -11.45 15.50
CA GLU A 118 -18.16 -12.20 16.50
C GLU A 118 -18.56 -13.56 15.91
N LYS A 119 -18.28 -14.63 16.66
CA LYS A 119 -18.55 -16.02 16.30
C LYS A 119 -20.03 -16.35 16.53
N THR A 120 -20.78 -16.73 15.48
CA THR A 120 -21.90 -17.71 15.54
C THR A 120 -22.33 -18.15 14.12
N PRO A 121 -23.11 -19.25 13.93
CA PRO A 121 -22.77 -20.32 12.99
C PRO A 121 -23.55 -20.31 11.67
N ALA A 122 -23.05 -21.14 10.74
CA ALA A 122 -23.51 -21.31 9.36
C ALA A 122 -24.99 -21.71 9.17
N ALA A 123 -25.66 -21.00 8.26
CA ALA A 123 -26.77 -21.41 7.38
C ALA A 123 -27.05 -20.20 6.46
N SER A 124 -27.44 -20.25 5.18
CA SER A 124 -27.83 -21.29 4.24
C SER A 124 -27.60 -20.71 2.82
N LEU A 125 -27.20 -21.57 1.88
CA LEU A 125 -27.03 -21.23 0.47
C LEU A 125 -28.38 -20.97 -0.21
N THR A 126 -28.53 -19.83 -0.90
CA THR A 126 -29.46 -19.71 -2.04
C THR A 126 -28.82 -18.98 -3.21
N LYS A 127 -29.09 -19.51 -4.41
CA LYS A 127 -28.53 -19.27 -5.74
C LYS A 127 -28.64 -17.80 -6.23
N PRO A 128 -27.72 -17.30 -7.10
CA PRO A 128 -27.72 -15.89 -7.53
C PRO A 128 -28.71 -15.60 -8.67
N PRO A 129 -29.36 -14.42 -8.70
CA PRO A 129 -29.96 -13.89 -9.92
C PRO A 129 -28.87 -13.44 -10.90
N ALA A 130 -28.89 -14.03 -12.09
CA ALA A 130 -28.07 -13.63 -13.22
C ALA A 130 -28.57 -12.29 -13.81
N ALA A 131 -27.60 -11.45 -14.20
CA ALA A 131 -27.63 -10.43 -15.26
C ALA A 131 -27.12 -9.04 -14.79
N VAL A 132 -25.81 -8.94 -14.59
CA VAL A 132 -25.07 -7.67 -14.72
C VAL A 132 -23.77 -7.99 -15.46
N LYS A 133 -23.80 -8.05 -16.80
CA LYS A 133 -22.60 -8.21 -17.62
C LYS A 133 -22.65 -7.27 -18.82
N LYS A 134 -22.06 -6.08 -18.64
CA LYS A 134 -21.45 -5.25 -19.69
C LYS A 134 -20.73 -4.01 -19.12
N SER A 135 -21.10 -3.52 -17.94
CA SER A 135 -20.46 -2.36 -17.30
C SER A 135 -19.12 -2.68 -16.59
N GLU A 136 -18.96 -3.87 -16.02
CA GLU A 136 -17.73 -4.24 -15.27
C GLU A 136 -16.51 -4.44 -16.17
N GLN A 137 -16.70 -4.91 -17.42
CA GLN A 137 -15.59 -5.16 -18.34
C GLN A 137 -14.94 -3.89 -18.89
N GLN A 138 -15.64 -2.74 -18.84
CA GLN A 138 -15.12 -1.47 -19.31
C GLN A 138 -14.41 -0.68 -18.19
N ALA A 139 -14.76 -0.93 -16.92
CA ALA A 139 -14.05 -0.39 -15.76
C ALA A 139 -12.68 -1.08 -15.54
N PHE A 140 -12.58 -2.37 -15.85
CA PHE A 140 -11.36 -3.17 -15.64
C PHE A 140 -10.22 -2.87 -16.64
N ARG A 141 -10.50 -2.19 -17.76
CA ARG A 141 -9.49 -1.85 -18.79
C ARG A 141 -8.72 -0.55 -18.51
N ARG A 142 -9.07 0.19 -17.44
CA ARG A 142 -8.35 1.41 -17.01
C ARG A 142 -7.21 1.15 -16.00
N ASP A 143 -6.99 -0.08 -15.56
CA ASP A 143 -6.36 -0.34 -14.24
C ASP A 143 -4.88 -0.79 -14.26
N LYS A 144 -4.22 -0.82 -15.43
CA LYS A 144 -2.77 -1.14 -15.54
C LYS A 144 -1.87 0.07 -15.78
N SER A 145 -2.39 1.17 -16.34
CA SER A 145 -1.62 2.41 -16.52
C SER A 145 -1.29 3.10 -15.19
N ASP A 146 -2.00 2.77 -14.12
CA ASP A 146 -1.92 3.51 -12.87
C ASP A 146 -0.80 3.00 -11.96
N MET A 147 -0.49 1.69 -11.99
CA MET A 147 0.48 1.10 -11.07
C MET A 147 1.92 1.55 -11.31
N GLY A 148 2.32 1.75 -12.57
CA GLY A 148 3.62 2.33 -12.89
C GLY A 148 3.77 3.75 -12.33
N ILE A 149 2.75 4.59 -12.51
CA ILE A 149 2.70 5.95 -11.95
C ILE A 149 2.78 5.89 -10.41
N ILE A 150 2.06 4.97 -9.78
CA ILE A 150 2.09 4.82 -8.32
C ILE A 150 3.47 4.36 -7.84
N ALA A 151 4.13 3.45 -8.55
CA ALA A 151 5.48 3.03 -8.24
C ALA A 151 6.46 4.22 -8.37
N ALA A 152 6.37 5.01 -9.44
CA ALA A 152 7.16 6.23 -9.61
C ALA A 152 6.94 7.25 -8.47
N ARG A 153 5.69 7.56 -8.12
CA ARG A 153 5.37 8.47 -7.00
C ARG A 153 5.77 7.90 -5.65
N THR A 154 5.73 6.57 -5.50
CA THR A 154 6.21 5.90 -4.29
C THR A 154 7.73 5.99 -4.21
N ALA A 155 8.45 5.82 -5.32
CA ALA A 155 9.89 5.96 -5.41
C ALA A 155 10.37 7.36 -4.99
N GLU A 156 9.71 8.42 -5.45
CA GLU A 156 10.02 9.81 -5.07
C GLU A 156 9.97 10.03 -3.55
N ARG A 157 9.17 9.27 -2.81
CA ARG A 157 9.06 9.38 -1.34
C ARG A 157 10.25 8.79 -0.57
N PHE A 158 11.14 8.08 -1.25
CA PHE A 158 12.35 7.51 -0.65
C PHE A 158 13.57 8.41 -0.81
N VAL A 159 13.44 9.51 -1.56
CA VAL A 159 14.52 10.50 -1.74
C VAL A 159 15.00 11.01 -0.38
N GLY A 160 16.33 11.04 -0.20
CA GLY A 160 17.00 11.41 1.05
C GLY A 160 17.28 10.26 2.01
N ILE A 161 16.89 9.01 1.70
CA ILE A 161 17.32 7.85 2.49
C ILE A 161 18.78 7.51 2.14
N PRO A 162 19.67 7.31 3.12
CA PRO A 162 21.08 6.99 2.85
C PRO A 162 21.28 5.69 2.09
N TYR A 163 22.28 5.67 1.20
CA TYR A 163 22.72 4.44 0.57
C TYR A 163 23.41 3.52 1.58
N ARG A 164 23.05 2.23 1.56
CA ARG A 164 23.78 1.17 2.27
C ARG A 164 23.88 -0.09 1.43
N TRP A 165 25.09 -0.56 1.18
CA TRP A 165 25.33 -1.82 0.46
C TRP A 165 24.64 -2.99 1.18
N GLY A 166 23.85 -3.77 0.46
CA GLY A 166 23.05 -4.86 1.02
C GLY A 166 21.81 -4.40 1.78
N GLY A 167 21.64 -3.09 2.01
CA GLY A 167 20.52 -2.51 2.73
C GLY A 167 19.21 -2.59 1.95
N ASP A 168 18.12 -2.85 2.65
CA ASP A 168 16.78 -2.96 2.08
C ASP A 168 15.70 -2.37 3.01
N THR A 169 16.09 -1.53 3.99
CA THR A 169 15.17 -0.88 4.92
C THR A 169 15.35 0.64 4.94
N VAL A 170 14.28 1.38 5.21
CA VAL A 170 14.31 2.86 5.29
C VAL A 170 15.06 3.36 6.53
N VAL A 171 15.43 2.45 7.44
CA VAL A 171 16.06 2.74 8.72
C VAL A 171 17.57 2.64 8.60
N ASP A 172 18.02 1.53 8.03
CA ASP A 172 19.43 1.20 7.89
C ASP A 172 20.06 1.84 6.65
N GLY A 173 19.23 2.29 5.71
CA GLY A 173 19.63 2.68 4.38
C GLY A 173 19.43 1.54 3.37
N MET A 174 19.50 1.88 2.09
CA MET A 174 19.16 0.96 1.01
C MET A 174 20.24 0.92 -0.08
N ASP A 175 20.46 -0.23 -0.71
CA ASP A 175 21.14 -0.28 -2.01
C ASP A 175 20.16 -0.12 -3.16
N CYS A 176 20.69 0.01 -4.39
CA CYS A 176 19.88 0.27 -5.57
C CYS A 176 18.75 -0.74 -5.75
N SER A 177 19.07 -2.03 -5.71
CA SER A 177 18.12 -3.11 -5.90
C SER A 177 17.19 -3.34 -4.70
N GLY A 178 17.66 -3.07 -3.47
CA GLY A 178 16.87 -3.13 -2.25
C GLY A 178 15.82 -2.02 -2.18
N PHE A 179 16.19 -0.80 -2.59
CA PHE A 179 15.26 0.32 -2.78
C PHE A 179 14.16 -0.02 -3.79
N VAL A 180 14.56 -0.47 -4.99
CA VAL A 180 13.62 -0.83 -6.05
C VAL A 180 12.65 -1.92 -5.58
N ARG A 181 13.17 -2.96 -4.90
CA ARG A 181 12.35 -4.01 -4.30
C ARG A 181 11.39 -3.48 -3.24
N ALA A 182 11.81 -2.55 -2.39
CA ALA A 182 10.94 -1.99 -1.36
C ALA A 182 9.75 -1.23 -1.97
N VAL A 183 9.99 -0.41 -3.00
CA VAL A 183 8.92 0.31 -3.71
C VAL A 183 7.94 -0.66 -4.35
N TYR A 184 8.46 -1.64 -5.10
CA TYR A 184 7.62 -2.62 -5.79
C TYR A 184 6.81 -3.49 -4.83
N ASN A 185 7.39 -3.90 -3.69
CA ASN A 185 6.69 -4.62 -2.64
C ASN A 185 5.56 -3.78 -2.04
N LEU A 186 5.77 -2.47 -1.82
CA LEU A 186 4.71 -1.56 -1.37
C LEU A 186 3.59 -1.43 -2.41
N CYS A 187 3.89 -1.61 -3.70
CA CYS A 187 2.92 -1.68 -4.79
C CYS A 187 2.34 -3.08 -5.02
N GLY A 188 2.68 -4.06 -4.16
CA GLY A 188 2.16 -5.42 -4.21
C GLY A 188 2.82 -6.35 -5.23
N VAL A 189 3.93 -5.95 -5.83
CA VAL A 189 4.72 -6.77 -6.76
C VAL A 189 6.01 -7.21 -6.11
N ASN A 190 6.18 -8.51 -5.90
CA ASN A 190 7.41 -9.07 -5.37
C ASN A 190 8.43 -9.28 -6.51
N ILE A 191 9.60 -8.69 -6.38
CA ILE A 191 10.67 -8.77 -7.39
C ILE A 191 11.96 -9.33 -6.78
N PRO A 192 12.89 -9.87 -7.61
CA PRO A 192 14.16 -10.42 -7.12
C PRO A 192 15.00 -9.42 -6.32
N ARG A 193 15.92 -9.92 -5.49
CA ARG A 193 16.74 -9.07 -4.60
C ARG A 193 17.82 -8.29 -5.33
N THR A 194 18.40 -8.86 -6.37
CA THR A 194 19.56 -8.26 -7.06
C THR A 194 19.16 -7.60 -8.36
N SER A 195 19.85 -6.52 -8.74
CA SER A 195 19.61 -5.81 -10.01
C SER A 195 19.77 -6.72 -11.22
N ARG A 196 20.74 -7.65 -11.18
CA ARG A 196 20.98 -8.62 -12.25
C ARG A 196 19.81 -9.61 -12.42
N GLU A 197 19.21 -10.08 -11.35
CA GLU A 197 18.00 -10.92 -11.42
C GLU A 197 16.77 -10.11 -11.84
N GLN A 198 16.62 -8.88 -11.33
CA GLN A 198 15.55 -7.96 -11.73
C GLN A 198 15.57 -7.66 -13.23
N TYR A 199 16.75 -7.59 -13.86
CA TYR A 199 16.85 -7.39 -15.32
C TYR A 199 16.43 -8.62 -16.14
N ARG A 200 16.56 -9.83 -15.57
CA ARG A 200 16.21 -11.08 -16.26
C ARG A 200 14.71 -11.36 -16.31
N VAL A 201 13.91 -10.66 -15.52
CA VAL A 201 12.47 -10.84 -15.44
C VAL A 201 11.73 -9.54 -15.82
N GLY A 202 10.45 -9.67 -16.16
CA GLY A 202 9.65 -8.57 -16.69
C GLY A 202 9.80 -8.38 -18.21
N ASP A 203 8.92 -7.56 -18.76
CA ASP A 203 8.84 -7.30 -20.20
C ASP A 203 9.92 -6.30 -20.63
N VAL A 204 10.58 -6.55 -21.75
CA VAL A 204 11.59 -5.65 -22.31
C VAL A 204 10.94 -4.35 -22.78
N VAL A 205 11.54 -3.21 -22.45
CA VAL A 205 11.07 -1.88 -22.87
C VAL A 205 12.20 -1.12 -23.57
N GLY A 206 11.89 -0.55 -24.75
CA GLY A 206 12.81 0.36 -25.45
C GLY A 206 12.94 1.70 -24.73
N LYS A 207 14.09 2.38 -24.86
CA LYS A 207 14.35 3.66 -24.18
C LYS A 207 13.28 4.72 -24.49
N GLU A 208 12.82 4.79 -25.74
CA GLU A 208 11.79 5.75 -26.18
C GLU A 208 10.36 5.37 -25.75
N GLU A 209 10.18 4.17 -25.20
CA GLU A 209 8.89 3.65 -24.73
C GLU A 209 8.77 3.64 -23.20
N LEU A 210 9.75 4.25 -22.52
CA LEU A 210 9.79 4.34 -21.07
C LEU A 210 8.55 5.05 -20.53
N LYS A 211 7.98 4.47 -19.50
CA LYS A 211 6.83 4.98 -18.75
C LYS A 211 7.15 4.99 -17.27
N ASP A 212 6.44 5.84 -16.54
CA ASP A 212 6.53 5.90 -15.08
C ASP A 212 6.44 4.50 -14.48
N GLY A 213 7.38 4.20 -13.59
CA GLY A 213 7.47 2.92 -12.90
C GLY A 213 8.41 1.92 -13.56
N ASP A 214 8.72 2.03 -14.86
CA ASP A 214 9.66 1.12 -15.52
C ASP A 214 11.03 1.11 -14.80
N LEU A 215 11.65 -0.07 -14.73
CA LEU A 215 12.99 -0.20 -14.17
C LEU A 215 14.03 0.05 -15.23
N VAL A 216 14.96 0.96 -14.96
CA VAL A 216 16.10 1.27 -15.84
C VAL A 216 17.37 0.67 -15.27
N PHE A 217 18.13 -0.04 -16.11
CA PHE A 217 19.29 -0.83 -15.69
C PHE A 217 20.57 -0.34 -16.33
N PHE A 218 21.64 -0.37 -15.54
CA PHE A 218 22.95 0.11 -15.96
C PHE A 218 24.05 -0.90 -15.63
N GLY A 219 25.09 -0.92 -16.45
CA GLY A 219 26.20 -1.86 -16.37
C GLY A 219 27.19 -1.67 -17.51
N PRO A 220 28.28 -2.46 -17.57
CA PRO A 220 29.15 -2.53 -18.73
C PRO A 220 28.59 -3.43 -19.85
N SER A 221 27.70 -4.37 -19.51
CA SER A 221 27.06 -5.30 -20.46
C SER A 221 25.73 -5.84 -19.90
N PRO A 222 24.86 -6.46 -20.73
CA PRO A 222 23.65 -7.17 -20.28
C PRO A 222 23.86 -8.24 -19.21
N ASP A 223 25.02 -8.89 -19.20
CA ASP A 223 25.36 -9.93 -18.21
C ASP A 223 25.95 -9.35 -16.91
N GLU A 224 26.34 -8.08 -16.93
CA GLU A 224 27.07 -7.40 -15.86
C GLU A 224 26.32 -6.19 -15.27
N ILE A 225 24.99 -6.25 -15.25
CA ILE A 225 24.15 -5.26 -14.56
C ILE A 225 24.68 -5.01 -13.14
N ASN A 226 24.97 -3.74 -12.84
CA ASN A 226 25.49 -3.34 -11.54
C ASN A 226 24.71 -2.19 -10.88
N HIS A 227 23.70 -1.64 -11.56
CA HIS A 227 22.87 -0.58 -11.02
C HIS A 227 21.45 -0.61 -11.61
N VAL A 228 20.47 -0.13 -10.83
CA VAL A 228 19.05 -0.07 -11.21
C VAL A 228 18.39 1.15 -10.57
N GLY A 229 17.35 1.68 -11.22
CA GLY A 229 16.46 2.68 -10.67
C GLY A 229 15.06 2.62 -11.27
N ILE A 230 14.15 3.45 -10.75
CA ILE A 230 12.75 3.53 -11.18
C ILE A 230 12.58 4.79 -12.01
N PHE A 231 12.12 4.66 -13.26
CA PHE A 231 11.81 5.78 -14.12
C PHE A 231 10.61 6.56 -13.57
N VAL A 232 10.73 7.88 -13.53
CA VAL A 232 9.72 8.80 -12.97
C VAL A 232 9.31 9.90 -13.95
N GLY A 233 9.45 9.60 -15.24
CA GLY A 233 9.03 10.46 -16.34
C GLY A 233 10.06 11.53 -16.69
N ASN A 234 9.87 12.14 -17.86
CA ASN A 234 10.69 13.26 -18.36
C ASN A 234 12.21 12.98 -18.36
N GLY A 235 12.62 11.78 -18.77
CA GLY A 235 14.05 11.40 -18.80
C GLY A 235 14.67 11.14 -17.43
N ARG A 236 13.90 11.16 -16.34
CA ARG A 236 14.41 11.05 -14.97
C ARG A 236 14.13 9.71 -14.34
N PHE A 237 14.98 9.33 -13.40
CA PHE A 237 14.79 8.14 -12.57
C PHE A 237 15.23 8.39 -11.13
N VAL A 238 14.62 7.67 -10.19
CA VAL A 238 15.02 7.64 -8.78
C VAL A 238 15.88 6.41 -8.54
N HIS A 239 16.98 6.57 -7.79
CA HIS A 239 17.89 5.47 -7.46
C HIS A 239 18.64 5.71 -6.15
N ALA A 240 19.14 4.63 -5.55
CA ALA A 240 20.14 4.69 -4.48
C ALA A 240 21.55 4.56 -5.11
N PRO A 241 22.32 5.65 -5.27
CA PRO A 241 23.48 5.71 -6.15
C PRO A 241 24.68 4.89 -5.68
N ARG A 242 25.21 5.18 -4.49
CA ARG A 242 26.45 4.63 -3.94
C ARG A 242 26.67 5.06 -2.49
N ARG A 243 27.64 4.45 -1.82
CA ARG A 243 28.04 4.81 -0.45
C ARG A 243 28.42 6.29 -0.35
N GLY A 244 27.97 6.93 0.74
CA GLY A 244 28.24 8.35 1.03
C GLY A 244 27.29 9.31 0.32
N ASP A 245 26.19 8.80 -0.22
CA ASP A 245 25.18 9.55 -0.96
C ASP A 245 23.79 8.98 -0.64
N ASP A 246 22.75 9.74 -0.96
CA ASP A 246 21.37 9.41 -0.62
C ASP A 246 20.57 9.04 -1.87
N ILE A 247 19.44 8.38 -1.67
CA ILE A 247 18.47 8.16 -2.75
C ILE A 247 18.09 9.51 -3.34
N LYS A 248 18.16 9.62 -4.66
CA LYS A 248 17.94 10.89 -5.37
C LYS A 248 17.37 10.68 -6.77
N VAL A 249 16.91 11.78 -7.36
CA VAL A 249 16.48 11.86 -8.75
C VAL A 249 17.72 12.19 -9.61
N THR A 250 17.85 11.56 -10.77
CA THR A 250 18.90 11.87 -11.75
C THR A 250 18.35 11.73 -13.17
N GLU A 251 18.94 12.46 -14.10
CA GLU A 251 18.64 12.36 -15.53
C GLU A 251 19.30 11.10 -16.11
N ILE A 252 18.55 10.33 -16.91
CA ILE A 252 19.06 9.14 -17.58
C ILE A 252 20.13 9.47 -18.62
N ASP A 253 20.06 10.69 -19.16
CA ASP A 253 20.96 11.23 -20.17
C ASP A 253 22.19 11.94 -19.59
N ASP A 254 22.33 11.97 -18.25
CA ASP A 254 23.60 12.35 -17.62
C ASP A 254 24.71 11.43 -18.17
N ALA A 255 25.86 12.02 -18.55
CA ALA A 255 26.94 11.38 -19.29
C ALA A 255 27.39 10.05 -18.67
N TYR A 256 27.35 9.92 -17.34
CA TYR A 256 27.66 8.66 -16.67
C TYR A 256 26.60 7.57 -16.92
N PHE A 257 25.31 7.91 -16.81
CA PHE A 257 24.21 6.97 -16.98
C PHE A 257 23.96 6.65 -18.44
N LEU A 258 24.06 7.64 -19.33
CA LEU A 258 23.90 7.48 -20.76
C LEU A 258 24.87 6.43 -21.32
N LYS A 259 26.13 6.47 -20.91
CA LYS A 259 27.17 5.52 -21.36
C LYS A 259 26.98 4.10 -20.83
N ARG A 260 26.18 3.94 -19.77
CA ARG A 260 26.04 2.68 -19.03
C ARG A 260 24.64 2.10 -19.14
N PHE A 261 23.71 2.77 -19.84
CA PHE A 261 22.35 2.30 -19.99
C PHE A 261 22.35 1.00 -20.79
N ILE A 262 21.79 -0.06 -20.19
CA ILE A 262 21.72 -1.39 -20.80
C ILE A 262 20.32 -1.68 -21.33
N GLY A 263 19.30 -1.22 -20.62
CA GLY A 263 17.91 -1.42 -21.03
C GLY A 263 16.94 -1.19 -19.90
N ALA A 264 15.67 -1.46 -20.18
CA ALA A 264 14.58 -1.30 -19.23
C ALA A 264 13.65 -2.51 -19.15
N LYS A 265 12.96 -2.64 -18.02
CA LYS A 265 11.97 -3.70 -17.77
C LYS A 265 10.68 -3.14 -17.19
N ARG A 266 9.55 -3.66 -17.66
CA ARG A 266 8.20 -3.37 -17.15
C ARG A 266 7.62 -4.58 -16.41
N TYR A 267 6.91 -4.30 -15.33
CA TYR A 267 6.40 -5.29 -14.38
C TYR A 267 4.89 -5.15 -14.11
N PHE A 268 4.22 -4.18 -14.73
CA PHE A 268 2.79 -3.90 -14.62
C PHE A 268 2.09 -4.04 -15.98
#